data_AF-A0A3S4VLW7-F1
#
_entry.id   AF-A0A3S4VLW7-F1
#
_cell.length_a   1.000
_cell.length_b   1.000
_cell.length_c   1.000
_cell.angle_alpha   90.00
_cell.angle_beta   90.00
_cell.angle_gamma   90.00
#
_symmetry.space_group_name_H-M   'P 1'
#
loop_
_entity.id
_entity.type
_entity.pdbx_description
1 polymer ?
#
loop_
_entity_poly.entity_id
_entity_poly.type
_entity_poly.pdbx_seq_one_letter_code
_entity_poly.pdbx_strand_id
1 'polypeptide(L)'
;MSSNQEIPPLQHASLDRFVEDFIAVVWERPTDGSQTLTWCPQWWCHDEAVFRLTALWTAWEHMRLHDGPTAMAAWLTRYADPIMAIVLDAEAGPFRGCKSDRGHKPMRPHKNAALPCQPAPAGLFDGRVADAQEKGLARLQHASLDRFVEDFIAVVWERPTDGSQTLTWCPKWWCHDEAVFRLTALWTAWEHMRLHDGPTAMAAWLVEYADPIMSVVLDAEAGPFRGCKSDRGHKPMRPHQNAALPCQPAPAGLFDERS
;
A
#
# COMPACT_ATOMS: atom_id res chain seq x y z
N MET A 1 15.64 -26.91 -31.71
CA MET A 1 16.79 -26.52 -30.86
C MET A 1 16.31 -25.38 -29.99
N SER A 2 15.93 -25.67 -28.75
CA SER A 2 15.57 -24.62 -27.80
C SER A 2 16.86 -23.92 -27.40
N SER A 3 17.07 -22.73 -27.95
CA SER A 3 18.17 -21.85 -27.55
C SER A 3 18.05 -21.63 -26.05
N ASN A 4 19.04 -22.11 -25.30
CA ASN A 4 19.19 -21.83 -23.88
C ASN A 4 19.55 -20.35 -23.77
N GLN A 5 18.55 -19.46 -23.84
CA GLN A 5 18.76 -18.03 -23.65
C GLN A 5 19.09 -17.82 -22.18
N GLU A 6 20.37 -17.63 -21.90
CA GLU A 6 20.82 -17.16 -20.59
C GLU A 6 20.13 -15.83 -20.29
N ILE A 7 19.43 -15.78 -19.15
CA ILE A 7 18.81 -14.56 -18.65
C ILE A 7 19.96 -13.58 -18.36
N PRO A 8 20.00 -12.39 -18.99
CA PRO A 8 21.05 -11.42 -18.72
C PRO A 8 21.10 -11.09 -17.23
N PRO A 9 22.30 -10.77 -16.69
CA PRO A 9 22.40 -10.36 -15.30
C PRO A 9 21.57 -9.09 -15.04
N LEU A 10 21.18 -8.91 -13.77
CA LEU A 10 20.55 -7.68 -13.32
C LEU A 10 21.47 -6.48 -13.61
N GLN A 11 20.91 -5.38 -14.09
CA GLN A 11 21.67 -4.15 -14.33
C GLN A 11 22.10 -3.56 -12.99
N HIS A 12 21.22 -3.64 -12.00
CA HIS A 12 21.49 -3.33 -10.60
C HIS A 12 21.38 -4.62 -9.79
N ALA A 13 22.53 -5.09 -9.28
CA ALA A 13 22.63 -6.39 -8.62
C ALA A 13 21.84 -6.49 -7.30
N SER A 14 21.53 -5.35 -6.69
CA SER A 14 20.82 -5.24 -5.43
C SER A 14 20.04 -3.93 -5.36
N LEU A 15 19.09 -3.86 -4.41
CA LEU A 15 18.29 -2.67 -4.19
C LEU A 15 19.15 -1.45 -3.84
N ASP A 16 20.19 -1.59 -3.02
CA ASP A 16 21.08 -0.47 -2.68
C ASP A 16 21.75 0.12 -3.92
N ARG A 17 22.27 -0.72 -4.82
CA ARG A 17 22.85 -0.26 -6.10
C ARG A 17 21.81 0.41 -6.98
N PHE A 18 20.59 -0.13 -7.04
CA PHE A 18 19.50 0.51 -7.78
C PHE A 18 19.16 1.90 -7.23
N VAL A 19 19.13 2.04 -5.90
CA VAL A 19 18.81 3.32 -5.26
C VAL A 19 19.96 4.32 -5.42
N GLU A 20 21.19 3.91 -5.11
CA GLU A 20 22.38 4.76 -5.14
C GLU A 20 22.77 5.18 -6.56
N ASP A 21 22.79 4.24 -7.51
CA ASP A 21 23.36 4.47 -8.84
C ASP A 21 22.30 4.93 -9.87
N PHE A 22 21.00 4.77 -9.57
CA PHE A 22 19.93 5.12 -10.50
C PHE A 22 18.87 6.04 -9.89
N ILE A 23 18.13 5.62 -8.86
CA ILE A 23 17.01 6.43 -8.32
C ILE A 23 17.49 7.78 -7.80
N ALA A 24 18.54 7.80 -6.98
CA ALA A 24 19.08 9.04 -6.41
C ALA A 24 19.64 9.99 -7.49
N VAL A 25 20.16 9.43 -8.58
CA VAL A 25 20.71 10.20 -9.71
C VAL A 25 19.59 10.77 -10.58
N VAL A 26 18.55 9.98 -10.89
CA VAL A 26 17.45 10.39 -11.78
C VAL A 26 16.47 11.35 -11.10
N TRP A 27 16.18 11.16 -9.81
CA TRP A 27 15.31 12.05 -9.02
C TRP A 27 16.08 13.11 -8.23
N GLU A 28 17.25 13.53 -8.71
CA GLU A 28 17.99 14.67 -8.16
C GLU A 28 17.07 15.91 -8.13
N ARG A 29 16.69 16.32 -6.93
CA ARG A 29 15.74 17.41 -6.67
C ARG A 29 16.17 18.14 -5.40
N PRO A 30 15.86 19.44 -5.28
CA PRO A 30 16.12 20.21 -4.06
C PRO A 30 15.21 19.71 -2.93
N THR A 31 15.72 18.73 -2.18
CA THR A 31 15.07 18.16 -0.99
C THR A 31 15.58 18.83 0.29
N ASP A 32 16.76 19.46 0.23
CA ASP A 32 17.30 20.30 1.31
C ASP A 32 16.42 21.53 1.53
N GLY A 33 16.02 21.76 2.78
CA GLY A 33 15.17 22.90 3.15
C GLY A 33 13.74 22.91 2.55
N SER A 34 13.40 21.97 1.67
CA SER A 34 12.08 21.90 1.03
C SER A 34 10.97 21.57 2.03
N GLN A 35 9.80 22.19 1.84
CA GLN A 35 8.61 21.94 2.64
C GLN A 35 7.69 20.88 2.03
N THR A 36 7.83 20.60 0.72
CA THR A 36 6.94 19.69 -0.01
C THR A 36 7.62 18.39 -0.40
N LEU A 37 8.94 18.42 -0.58
CA LEU A 37 9.75 17.25 -0.91
C LEU A 37 10.71 16.92 0.23
N THR A 38 10.94 15.64 0.44
CA THR A 38 11.92 15.17 1.41
C THR A 38 12.58 13.88 0.96
N TRP A 39 13.79 13.64 1.43
CA TRP A 39 14.52 12.39 1.25
C TRP A 39 15.23 12.04 2.56
N CYS A 40 15.32 10.75 2.86
CA CYS A 40 16.08 10.25 4.00
C CYS A 40 17.38 9.60 3.49
N PRO A 41 18.57 10.06 3.92
CA PRO A 41 19.83 9.42 3.51
C PRO A 41 19.96 7.99 4.05
N GLN A 42 19.21 7.64 5.11
CA GLN A 42 19.07 6.27 5.61
C GLN A 42 17.72 5.69 5.19
N TRP A 43 17.40 5.75 3.90
CA TRP A 43 16.11 5.33 3.35
C TRP A 43 15.74 3.90 3.73
N TRP A 44 16.73 3.02 3.88
CA TRP A 44 16.55 1.61 4.29
C TRP A 44 16.01 1.44 5.70
N CYS A 45 16.00 2.50 6.52
CA CYS A 45 15.34 2.48 7.81
C CYS A 45 13.82 2.60 7.68
N HIS A 46 13.24 2.79 6.49
CA HIS A 46 11.80 3.01 6.32
C HIS A 46 11.19 1.85 5.51
N ASP A 47 10.43 0.98 6.17
CA ASP A 47 9.88 -0.24 5.54
C ASP A 47 9.03 0.07 4.31
N GLU A 48 8.21 1.14 4.38
CA GLU A 48 7.45 1.60 3.22
C GLU A 48 8.34 2.00 2.04
N ALA A 49 9.44 2.71 2.31
CA ALA A 49 10.36 3.14 1.27
C ALA A 49 11.11 1.95 0.67
N VAL A 50 11.56 1.00 1.51
CA VAL A 50 12.19 -0.24 1.06
C VAL A 50 11.23 -1.02 0.16
N PHE A 51 9.97 -1.18 0.57
CA PHE A 51 8.96 -1.90 -0.21
C PHE A 51 8.71 -1.23 -1.57
N ARG A 52 8.49 0.09 -1.59
CA ARG A 52 8.26 0.88 -2.81
C ARG A 52 9.46 0.85 -3.76
N LEU A 53 10.67 1.05 -3.24
CA LEU A 53 11.90 1.02 -4.05
C LEU A 53 12.19 -0.39 -4.57
N THR A 54 11.87 -1.43 -3.80
CA THR A 54 11.92 -2.83 -4.27
C THR A 54 10.98 -3.04 -5.45
N ALA A 55 9.73 -2.58 -5.36
CA ALA A 55 8.77 -2.70 -6.43
C ALA A 55 9.25 -2.00 -7.72
N LEU A 56 9.87 -0.82 -7.57
CA LEU A 56 10.47 -0.10 -8.70
C LEU A 56 11.64 -0.86 -9.32
N TRP A 57 12.53 -1.41 -8.49
CA TRP A 57 13.68 -2.18 -8.94
C TRP A 57 13.27 -3.44 -9.70
N THR A 58 12.35 -4.26 -9.15
CA THR A 58 11.91 -5.50 -9.80
C THR A 58 11.19 -5.22 -11.11
N ALA A 59 10.36 -4.17 -11.16
CA ALA A 59 9.71 -3.75 -12.38
C ALA A 59 10.72 -3.25 -13.43
N TRP A 60 11.72 -2.46 -13.03
CA TRP A 60 12.76 -1.97 -13.94
C TRP A 60 13.54 -3.11 -14.58
N GLU A 61 14.05 -4.04 -13.75
CA GLU A 61 14.88 -5.15 -14.21
C GLU A 61 14.13 -6.06 -15.19
N HIS A 62 12.84 -6.26 -14.97
CA HIS A 62 11.99 -7.01 -15.90
C HIS A 62 11.72 -6.22 -17.18
N MET A 63 11.17 -5.00 -17.07
CA MET A 63 10.72 -4.25 -18.24
C MET A 63 11.87 -3.91 -19.18
N ARG A 64 13.05 -3.55 -18.67
CA ARG A 64 14.22 -3.21 -19.51
C ARG A 64 14.65 -4.37 -20.42
N LEU A 65 14.37 -5.61 -20.02
CA LEU A 65 14.73 -6.82 -20.76
C LEU A 65 13.62 -7.26 -21.71
N HIS A 66 12.35 -7.05 -21.34
CA HIS A 66 11.21 -7.67 -22.01
C HIS A 66 10.35 -6.71 -22.85
N ASP A 67 10.38 -5.40 -22.57
CA ASP A 67 9.40 -4.45 -23.13
C ASP A 67 9.98 -3.56 -24.25
N GLY A 68 11.18 -3.90 -24.73
CA GLY A 68 11.82 -3.25 -25.87
C GLY A 68 12.16 -1.77 -25.65
N PRO A 69 12.23 -0.95 -26.71
CA PRO A 69 12.81 0.40 -26.65
C PRO A 69 12.00 1.39 -25.81
N THR A 70 10.71 1.14 -25.57
CA THR A 70 9.83 2.01 -24.79
C THR A 70 9.78 1.64 -23.30
N ALA A 71 10.47 0.57 -22.89
CA ALA A 71 10.44 0.04 -21.53
C ALA A 71 10.65 1.11 -20.47
N MET A 72 11.67 1.97 -20.65
CA MET A 72 11.98 3.05 -19.71
C MET A 72 10.86 4.07 -19.58
N ALA A 73 10.28 4.52 -20.70
CA ALA A 73 9.18 5.48 -20.69
C ALA A 73 7.91 4.88 -20.05
N ALA A 74 7.63 3.60 -20.32
CA ALA A 74 6.52 2.89 -19.71
C ALA A 74 6.74 2.70 -18.20
N TRP A 75 7.93 2.29 -17.77
CA TRP A 75 8.29 2.15 -16.36
C TRP A 75 8.19 3.48 -15.60
N LEU A 76 8.71 4.57 -16.19
CA LEU A 76 8.62 5.91 -15.62
C LEU A 76 7.17 6.32 -15.37
N THR A 77 6.35 6.26 -16.41
CA THR A 77 4.97 6.78 -16.38
C THR A 77 4.01 5.90 -15.60
N ARG A 78 4.18 4.57 -15.63
CA ARG A 78 3.26 3.63 -14.98
C ARG A 78 3.60 3.41 -13.51
N TYR A 79 4.88 3.39 -13.16
CA TYR A 79 5.32 2.94 -11.85
C TYR A 79 6.19 3.99 -11.14
N ALA A 80 7.27 4.44 -11.77
CA ALA A 80 8.28 5.24 -11.08
C ALA A 80 7.77 6.61 -10.63
N ASP A 81 7.15 7.39 -11.50
CA ASP A 81 6.65 8.72 -11.14
C ASP A 81 5.54 8.67 -10.08
N PRO A 82 4.49 7.82 -10.19
CA PRO A 82 3.49 7.69 -9.15
C PRO A 82 4.06 7.26 -7.80
N ILE A 83 4.95 6.26 -7.78
CA ILE A 83 5.54 5.76 -6.53
C ILE A 83 6.49 6.80 -5.92
N MET A 84 7.33 7.44 -6.74
CA MET A 84 8.28 8.45 -6.27
C MET A 84 7.58 9.72 -5.78
N ALA A 85 6.42 10.09 -6.34
CA ALA A 85 5.60 11.19 -5.82
C ALA A 85 5.23 10.94 -4.35
N ILE A 86 4.91 9.70 -3.98
CA ILE A 86 4.57 9.33 -2.61
C ILE A 86 5.81 9.21 -1.73
N VAL A 87 6.89 8.61 -2.24
CA VAL A 87 8.16 8.45 -1.49
C VAL A 87 8.73 9.81 -1.08
N LEU A 88 8.67 10.80 -1.97
CA LEU A 88 9.22 12.14 -1.74
C LEU A 88 8.28 13.09 -1.00
N ASP A 89 7.01 12.73 -0.79
CA ASP A 89 6.04 13.59 -0.13
C ASP A 89 6.49 13.90 1.32
N ALA A 90 6.74 15.18 1.61
CA ALA A 90 7.23 15.60 2.92
C ALA A 90 6.17 15.55 4.03
N GLU A 91 4.89 15.55 3.69
CA GLU A 91 3.77 15.64 4.62
C GLU A 91 3.14 14.29 4.93
N ALA A 92 2.94 13.46 3.91
CA ALA A 92 2.33 12.16 4.05
C ALA A 92 3.34 11.03 3.86
N GLY A 93 4.41 11.23 3.09
CA GLY A 93 5.31 10.17 2.62
C GLY A 93 6.13 9.49 3.73
N PRO A 94 6.81 8.38 3.37
CA PRO A 94 7.49 7.51 4.34
C PRO A 94 8.70 8.16 5.00
N PHE A 95 9.27 9.18 4.38
CA PHE A 95 10.41 9.94 4.90
C PHE A 95 10.01 11.17 5.72
N ARG A 96 8.72 11.33 6.04
CA ARG A 96 8.25 12.46 6.83
C ARG A 96 9.08 12.64 8.10
N GLY A 97 9.47 13.90 8.34
CA GLY A 97 10.27 14.28 9.50
C GLY A 97 11.78 14.13 9.31
N CYS A 98 12.24 13.29 8.39
CA CYS A 98 13.64 13.26 7.93
C CYS A 98 13.91 14.41 6.95
N LYS A 99 15.18 14.73 6.75
CA LYS A 99 15.62 15.64 5.68
C LYS A 99 16.99 15.21 5.16
N SER A 100 17.30 15.57 3.92
CA SER A 100 18.60 15.34 3.30
C SER A 100 19.73 16.06 4.07
N ASP A 101 19.52 17.32 4.45
CA ASP A 101 20.48 18.16 5.18
C ASP A 101 20.62 17.83 6.69
N ARG A 102 19.58 17.32 7.33
CA ARG A 102 19.55 17.02 8.78
C ARG A 102 19.60 15.53 9.12
N GLY A 103 19.56 14.67 8.11
CA GLY A 103 19.63 13.22 8.26
C GLY A 103 18.34 12.54 8.70
N HIS A 104 18.49 11.28 9.08
CA HIS A 104 17.40 10.42 9.57
C HIS A 104 16.96 10.81 10.98
N LYS A 105 15.65 10.77 11.21
CA LYS A 105 15.09 10.87 12.56
C LYS A 105 14.62 9.49 13.03
N PRO A 106 15.12 9.00 14.17
CA PRO A 106 14.76 7.68 14.69
C PRO A 106 13.33 7.64 15.25
N MET A 107 12.70 8.80 15.48
CA MET A 107 11.35 8.86 16.00
C MET A 107 10.33 8.52 14.91
N ARG A 108 9.70 7.37 15.12
CA ARG A 108 8.64 6.79 14.31
C ARG A 108 7.29 7.40 14.69
N PRO A 109 6.34 7.60 13.74
CA PRO A 109 5.04 8.14 14.08
C PRO A 109 4.24 7.29 15.07
N HIS A 110 4.49 5.97 15.13
CA HIS A 110 3.77 5.05 15.99
C HIS A 110 4.69 4.19 16.86
N LYS A 111 4.13 3.65 17.94
CA LYS A 111 4.81 2.68 18.79
C LYS A 111 5.10 1.42 17.97
N ASN A 112 6.36 0.98 17.97
CA ASN A 112 6.88 -0.18 17.22
C ASN A 112 6.96 -0.02 15.69
N ALA A 113 6.91 1.21 15.17
CA ALA A 113 7.02 1.47 13.74
C ALA A 113 5.90 0.83 12.88
N ALA A 114 4.68 0.73 13.40
CA ALA A 114 3.53 0.19 12.67
C ALA A 114 2.24 0.93 13.01
N LEU A 115 1.27 0.96 12.10
CA LEU A 115 -0.08 1.45 12.37
C LEU A 115 -0.68 0.70 13.57
N PRO A 116 -1.28 1.40 14.55
CA PRO A 116 -1.80 0.73 15.73
C PRO A 116 -2.93 -0.24 15.34
N CYS A 117 -2.78 -1.52 15.68
CA CYS A 117 -3.81 -2.53 15.53
C CYS A 117 -4.06 -3.19 16.88
N GLN A 118 -5.31 -3.28 17.29
CA GLN A 118 -5.70 -4.26 18.30
C GLN A 118 -5.87 -5.62 17.59
N PRO A 119 -5.79 -6.76 18.29
CA PRO A 119 -6.09 -8.04 17.66
C PRO A 119 -7.57 -8.13 17.29
N ALA A 120 -7.88 -8.54 16.06
CA ALA A 120 -9.25 -8.85 15.69
C ALA A 120 -9.80 -10.03 16.52
N PRO A 121 -11.11 -10.08 16.80
CA PRO A 121 -11.72 -11.25 17.43
C PRO A 121 -11.37 -12.54 16.70
N ALA A 122 -10.95 -13.56 17.45
CA ALA A 122 -10.62 -14.86 16.88
C ALA A 122 -11.80 -15.43 16.08
N GLY A 123 -11.52 -15.96 14.91
CA GLY A 123 -12.52 -16.54 14.01
C GLY A 123 -13.30 -15.55 13.16
N LEU A 124 -13.10 -14.23 13.33
CA LEU A 124 -13.85 -13.21 12.59
C LEU A 124 -13.65 -13.30 11.06
N PHE A 125 -12.49 -13.76 10.61
CA PHE A 125 -12.12 -13.81 9.19
C PHE A 125 -11.96 -15.22 8.62
N ASP A 126 -12.16 -16.27 9.41
CA ASP A 126 -11.95 -17.67 8.99
C ASP A 126 -12.80 -18.04 7.77
N GLY A 127 -14.03 -17.52 7.67
CA GLY A 127 -14.93 -17.77 6.54
C GLY A 127 -14.48 -17.16 5.21
N ARG A 128 -13.56 -16.19 5.21
CA ARG A 128 -13.03 -15.56 3.99
C ARG A 128 -11.81 -16.28 3.40
N VAL A 129 -11.31 -17.30 4.09
CA VAL A 129 -10.18 -18.15 3.67
C VAL A 129 -10.65 -19.33 2.83
N ALA A 130 -11.89 -19.80 3.08
CA ALA A 130 -12.43 -21.04 2.52
C ALA A 130 -12.53 -21.01 0.98
N ASP A 131 -12.98 -19.89 0.38
CA ASP A 131 -13.11 -19.76 -1.09
C ASP A 131 -11.77 -19.80 -1.83
N ALA A 132 -10.67 -19.40 -1.17
CA ALA A 132 -9.34 -19.36 -1.77
C ALA A 132 -8.63 -20.73 -1.75
N GLN A 133 -8.91 -21.56 -0.73
CA GLN A 133 -8.27 -22.87 -0.55
C GLN A 133 -8.93 -23.99 -1.37
N GLU A 134 -10.24 -23.91 -1.60
CA GLU A 134 -11.02 -24.97 -2.26
C GLU A 134 -10.65 -25.16 -3.76
N LYS A 135 -9.95 -24.20 -4.37
CA LYS A 135 -9.53 -24.22 -5.79
C LYS A 135 -8.10 -24.71 -6.05
N GLY A 136 -7.38 -25.21 -5.04
CA GLY A 136 -6.01 -25.70 -5.23
C GLY A 136 -4.99 -24.61 -5.62
N LEU A 137 -5.32 -23.34 -5.36
CA LEU A 137 -4.39 -22.21 -5.51
C LEU A 137 -3.25 -22.33 -4.50
N ALA A 138 -2.06 -21.89 -4.90
CA ALA A 138 -0.87 -21.88 -4.05
C ALA A 138 -1.17 -21.26 -2.67
N ARG A 139 -0.50 -21.76 -1.63
CA ARG A 139 -0.69 -21.29 -0.24
C ARG A 139 -0.63 -19.75 -0.19
N LEU A 140 -1.69 -19.15 0.34
CA LEU A 140 -1.75 -17.70 0.59
C LEU A 140 -0.57 -17.28 1.48
N GLN A 141 0.04 -16.14 1.17
CA GLN A 141 1.13 -15.58 1.97
C GLN A 141 0.56 -15.10 3.31
N HIS A 142 -0.60 -14.45 3.25
CA HIS A 142 -1.39 -14.06 4.40
C HIS A 142 -2.65 -14.92 4.45
N ALA A 143 -2.74 -15.77 5.47
CA ALA A 143 -3.79 -16.79 5.56
C ALA A 143 -5.20 -16.21 5.73
N SER A 144 -5.32 -14.98 6.23
CA SER A 144 -6.58 -14.30 6.50
C SER A 144 -6.39 -12.78 6.43
N LEU A 145 -7.50 -12.03 6.39
CA LEU A 145 -7.46 -10.58 6.32
C LEU A 145 -6.76 -9.94 7.52
N ASP A 146 -6.97 -10.45 8.74
CA ASP A 146 -6.28 -9.94 9.93
C ASP A 146 -4.76 -10.08 9.80
N ARG A 147 -4.27 -11.22 9.29
CA ARG A 147 -2.83 -11.41 9.06
C ARG A 147 -2.30 -10.48 7.97
N PHE A 148 -3.06 -10.26 6.91
CA PHE A 148 -2.68 -9.30 5.88
C PHE A 148 -2.59 -7.87 6.43
N VAL A 149 -3.53 -7.47 7.29
CA VAL A 149 -3.53 -6.13 7.87
C VAL A 149 -2.45 -5.97 8.93
N GLU A 150 -2.38 -6.90 9.89
CA GLU A 150 -1.50 -6.80 11.07
C GLU A 150 -0.03 -7.07 10.71
N ASP A 151 0.24 -8.05 9.84
CA ASP A 151 1.63 -8.47 9.54
C ASP A 151 2.22 -7.76 8.30
N PHE A 152 1.40 -7.08 7.49
CA PHE A 152 1.85 -6.42 6.27
C PHE A 152 1.39 -4.98 6.13
N ILE A 153 0.09 -4.70 5.99
CA ILE A 153 -0.38 -3.31 5.77
C ILE A 153 0.03 -2.38 6.92
N ALA A 154 -0.14 -2.81 8.17
CA ALA A 154 0.19 -1.98 9.32
C ALA A 154 1.69 -1.68 9.43
N VAL A 155 2.53 -2.62 9.03
CA VAL A 155 3.99 -2.50 9.04
C VAL A 155 4.46 -1.60 7.88
N VAL A 156 3.96 -1.85 6.67
CA VAL A 156 4.41 -1.15 5.47
C VAL A 156 3.79 0.24 5.34
N TRP A 157 2.55 0.49 5.77
CA TRP A 157 1.91 1.82 5.70
C TRP A 157 2.07 2.60 7.02
N GLU A 158 3.29 2.68 7.54
CA GLU A 158 3.59 3.44 8.75
C GLU A 158 3.46 4.96 8.55
N ARG A 159 2.22 5.44 8.47
CA ARG A 159 1.87 6.84 8.18
C ARG A 159 1.68 7.63 9.47
N PRO A 160 1.92 8.95 9.46
CA PRO A 160 1.76 9.82 10.62
C PRO A 160 0.29 10.07 10.97
N THR A 161 -0.40 9.08 11.53
CA THR A 161 -1.84 9.22 11.86
C THR A 161 -2.08 9.77 13.27
N ASP A 162 -1.06 9.76 14.14
CA ASP A 162 -1.13 10.34 15.48
C ASP A 162 -1.11 11.88 15.41
N GLY A 163 -2.11 12.53 16.00
CA GLY A 163 -2.25 14.00 15.98
C GLY A 163 -2.52 14.63 14.60
N SER A 164 -2.56 13.84 13.53
CA SER A 164 -2.79 14.33 12.18
C SER A 164 -4.23 14.79 11.96
N GLN A 165 -4.37 15.86 11.16
CA GLN A 165 -5.65 16.39 10.74
C GLN A 165 -6.11 15.80 9.40
N THR A 166 -5.18 15.30 8.59
CA THR A 166 -5.47 14.81 7.23
C THR A 166 -5.51 13.29 7.14
N LEU A 167 -4.76 12.60 8.01
CA LEU A 167 -4.68 11.15 8.05
C LEU A 167 -5.23 10.61 9.37
N THR A 168 -5.94 9.49 9.32
CA THR A 168 -6.42 8.78 10.50
C THR A 168 -6.39 7.28 10.30
N TRP A 169 -6.22 6.54 11.39
CA TRP A 169 -6.34 5.09 11.43
C TRP A 169 -7.14 4.69 12.66
N CYS A 170 -7.90 3.60 12.56
CA CYS A 170 -8.66 3.04 13.67
C CYS A 170 -7.99 1.76 14.16
N PRO A 171 -7.56 1.67 15.44
CA PRO A 171 -6.98 0.45 16.00
C PRO A 171 -7.92 -0.75 15.99
N LYS A 172 -9.23 -0.52 15.92
CA LYS A 172 -10.26 -1.55 15.70
C LYS A 172 -10.79 -1.45 14.28
N TRP A 173 -9.90 -1.51 13.29
CA TRP A 173 -10.24 -1.33 11.87
C TRP A 173 -11.37 -2.27 11.40
N TRP A 174 -11.43 -3.49 11.96
CA TRP A 174 -12.47 -4.47 11.65
C TRP A 174 -13.88 -4.08 12.13
N CYS A 175 -13.98 -3.06 12.99
CA CYS A 175 -15.27 -2.47 13.35
C CYS A 175 -15.80 -1.51 12.27
N HIS A 176 -15.23 -1.46 11.06
CA HIS A 176 -15.66 -0.56 10.00
C HIS A 176 -15.87 -1.35 8.70
N ASP A 177 -17.13 -1.58 8.32
CA ASP A 177 -17.48 -2.48 7.20
C ASP A 177 -16.86 -2.05 5.86
N GLU A 178 -16.86 -0.75 5.57
CA GLU A 178 -16.19 -0.21 4.38
C GLU A 178 -14.67 -0.44 4.42
N ALA A 179 -14.02 -0.24 5.57
CA ALA A 179 -12.59 -0.50 5.70
C ALA A 179 -12.28 -1.99 5.52
N VAL A 180 -13.09 -2.86 6.13
CA VAL A 180 -13.01 -4.31 5.99
C VAL A 180 -13.14 -4.73 4.52
N PHE A 181 -14.10 -4.15 3.78
CA PHE A 181 -14.28 -4.43 2.36
C PHE A 181 -13.07 -3.99 1.53
N ARG A 182 -12.61 -2.75 1.72
CA ARG A 182 -11.46 -2.18 1.00
C ARG A 182 -10.16 -2.95 1.26
N LEU A 183 -9.88 -3.27 2.53
CA LEU A 183 -8.71 -4.06 2.91
C LEU A 183 -8.80 -5.50 2.38
N THR A 184 -10.00 -6.08 2.29
CA THR A 184 -10.20 -7.39 1.62
C THR A 184 -9.85 -7.32 0.15
N ALA A 185 -10.32 -6.29 -0.56
CA ALA A 185 -9.99 -6.09 -1.96
C ALA A 185 -8.47 -5.99 -2.18
N LEU A 186 -7.77 -5.24 -1.31
CA LEU A 186 -6.31 -5.15 -1.33
C LEU A 186 -5.62 -6.49 -1.11
N TRP A 187 -6.06 -7.24 -0.10
CA TRP A 187 -5.54 -8.57 0.20
C TRP A 187 -5.72 -9.53 -0.98
N THR A 188 -6.93 -9.62 -1.52
CA THR A 188 -7.22 -10.52 -2.64
C THR A 188 -6.45 -10.15 -3.90
N ALA A 189 -6.30 -8.85 -4.18
CA ALA A 189 -5.48 -8.38 -5.29
C ALA A 189 -4.00 -8.72 -5.08
N TRP A 190 -3.46 -8.49 -3.88
CA TRP A 190 -2.08 -8.83 -3.54
C TRP A 190 -1.79 -10.31 -3.74
N GLU A 191 -2.63 -11.18 -3.16
CA GLU A 191 -2.47 -12.64 -3.23
C GLU A 191 -2.56 -13.15 -4.66
N HIS A 192 -3.46 -12.60 -5.48
CA HIS A 192 -3.55 -12.94 -6.90
C HIS A 192 -2.32 -12.47 -7.68
N MET A 193 -2.01 -11.17 -7.62
CA MET A 193 -0.97 -10.57 -8.47
C MET A 193 0.42 -11.12 -8.15
N ARG A 194 0.76 -11.31 -6.87
CA ARG A 194 2.07 -11.87 -6.48
C ARG A 194 2.31 -13.28 -7.03
N LEU A 195 1.24 -14.03 -7.33
CA LEU A 195 1.31 -15.39 -7.86
C LEU A 195 1.29 -15.43 -9.39
N HIS A 196 0.59 -14.49 -10.03
CA HIS A 196 0.25 -14.58 -11.45
C HIS A 196 0.92 -13.54 -12.34
N ASP A 197 1.34 -12.39 -11.79
CA ASP A 197 1.67 -11.20 -12.60
C ASP A 197 3.17 -10.89 -12.63
N GLY A 198 4.00 -11.79 -12.08
CA GLY A 198 5.45 -11.74 -12.23
C GLY A 198 6.12 -10.53 -11.55
N PRO A 199 7.29 -10.09 -12.03
CA PRO A 199 8.12 -9.09 -11.33
C PRO A 199 7.54 -7.67 -11.25
N THR A 200 6.56 -7.32 -12.09
CA THR A 200 5.86 -6.02 -12.06
C THR A 200 4.69 -6.00 -11.09
N ALA A 201 4.27 -7.16 -10.57
CA ALA A 201 3.09 -7.32 -9.72
C ALA A 201 3.07 -6.35 -8.53
N MET A 202 4.21 -6.17 -7.84
CA MET A 202 4.32 -5.28 -6.69
C MET A 202 4.07 -3.81 -7.06
N ALA A 203 4.68 -3.35 -8.16
CA ALA A 203 4.56 -1.96 -8.61
C ALA A 203 3.15 -1.67 -9.14
N ALA A 204 2.59 -2.61 -9.90
CA ALA A 204 1.21 -2.53 -10.36
C ALA A 204 0.23 -2.54 -9.17
N TRP A 205 0.41 -3.43 -8.19
CA TRP A 205 -0.44 -3.48 -7.00
C TRP A 205 -0.40 -2.17 -6.21
N LEU A 206 0.78 -1.57 -6.04
CA LEU A 206 0.92 -0.25 -5.40
C LEU A 206 0.10 0.82 -6.11
N VAL A 207 0.31 0.99 -7.41
CA VAL A 207 -0.24 2.10 -8.18
C VAL A 207 -1.73 1.92 -8.47
N GLU A 208 -2.14 0.70 -8.83
CA GLU A 208 -3.50 0.42 -9.30
C GLU A 208 -4.49 0.17 -8.16
N TYR A 209 -4.02 -0.35 -7.03
CA TYR A 209 -4.90 -0.78 -5.93
C TYR A 209 -4.53 -0.14 -4.59
N ALA A 210 -3.31 -0.36 -4.10
CA ALA A 210 -2.93 -0.02 -2.74
C ALA A 210 -3.02 1.48 -2.47
N ASP A 211 -2.39 2.31 -3.29
CA ASP A 211 -2.33 3.76 -3.06
C ASP A 211 -3.71 4.43 -3.17
N PRO A 212 -4.51 4.18 -4.23
CA PRO A 212 -5.85 4.74 -4.32
C PRO A 212 -6.76 4.30 -3.16
N ILE A 213 -6.71 3.03 -2.77
CA ILE A 213 -7.56 2.51 -1.69
C ILE A 213 -7.09 3.03 -0.33
N MET A 214 -5.79 2.99 -0.05
CA MET A 214 -5.24 3.46 1.22
C MET A 214 -5.40 4.96 1.38
N SER A 215 -5.36 5.74 0.30
CA SER A 215 -5.70 7.16 0.34
C SER A 215 -7.11 7.40 0.89
N VAL A 216 -8.09 6.59 0.48
CA VAL A 216 -9.47 6.70 0.99
C VAL A 216 -9.58 6.15 2.41
N VAL A 217 -8.92 5.02 2.71
CA VAL A 217 -8.96 4.40 4.03
C VAL A 217 -8.39 5.32 5.10
N LEU A 218 -7.31 6.03 4.79
CA LEU A 218 -6.61 6.92 5.72
C LEU A 218 -7.19 8.34 5.78
N ASP A 219 -8.09 8.72 4.88
CA ASP A 219 -8.67 10.07 4.84
C ASP A 219 -9.39 10.39 6.16
N ALA A 220 -8.91 11.41 6.88
CA ALA A 220 -9.47 11.79 8.18
C ALA A 220 -10.85 12.46 8.10
N GLU A 221 -11.20 13.02 6.95
CA GLU A 221 -12.40 13.82 6.73
C GLU A 221 -13.54 13.02 6.10
N ALA A 222 -13.23 12.17 5.13
CA ALA A 222 -14.20 11.41 4.35
C ALA A 222 -14.03 9.88 4.45
N GLY A 223 -12.91 9.40 5.01
CA GLY A 223 -12.60 7.98 5.05
C GLY A 223 -13.44 7.17 6.04
N PRO A 224 -13.37 5.83 5.98
CA PRO A 224 -14.17 4.92 6.81
C PRO A 224 -13.86 5.03 8.31
N PHE A 225 -12.68 5.54 8.65
CA PHE A 225 -12.23 5.75 10.02
C PHE A 225 -12.54 7.15 10.55
N ARG A 226 -13.30 7.97 9.81
CA ARG A 226 -13.74 9.29 10.24
C ARG A 226 -14.28 9.26 11.66
N GLY A 227 -13.75 10.15 12.50
CA GLY A 227 -14.11 10.27 13.91
C GLY A 227 -13.31 9.38 14.87
N CYS A 228 -12.67 8.31 14.39
CA CYS A 228 -11.64 7.58 15.15
C CYS A 228 -10.30 8.29 15.03
N LYS A 229 -9.38 7.99 15.97
CA LYS A 229 -7.98 8.42 15.88
C LYS A 229 -7.07 7.33 16.45
N SER A 230 -5.84 7.28 15.96
CA SER A 230 -4.83 6.33 16.43
C SER A 230 -4.49 6.52 17.91
N ASP A 231 -4.44 7.77 18.39
CA ASP A 231 -4.14 8.14 19.77
C ASP A 231 -5.35 8.10 20.74
N ARG A 232 -6.57 8.24 20.22
CA ARG A 232 -7.83 8.26 21.02
C ARG A 232 -8.70 7.02 20.86
N GLY A 233 -8.33 6.12 19.95
CA GLY A 233 -9.01 4.86 19.69
C GLY A 233 -10.29 4.95 18.85
N HIS A 234 -11.02 3.85 18.86
CA HIS A 234 -12.27 3.65 18.12
C HIS A 234 -13.45 4.38 18.75
N LYS A 235 -14.29 5.02 17.93
CA LYS A 235 -15.59 5.57 18.34
C LYS A 235 -16.74 4.67 17.85
N PRO A 236 -17.63 4.20 18.75
CA PRO A 236 -18.69 3.27 18.38
C PRO A 236 -19.86 3.94 17.65
N MET A 237 -19.89 5.27 17.57
CA MET A 237 -21.00 6.00 17.00
C MET A 237 -21.07 5.80 15.49
N ARG A 238 -22.19 5.26 15.01
CA ARG A 238 -22.49 5.13 13.58
C ARG A 238 -23.32 6.34 13.12
N PRO A 239 -23.11 6.84 11.90
CA PRO A 239 -23.97 7.89 11.31
C PRO A 239 -25.43 7.47 11.18
N HIS A 240 -25.70 6.17 11.06
CA HIS A 240 -27.05 5.61 10.90
C HIS A 240 -27.32 4.51 11.93
N GLN A 241 -28.56 4.47 12.41
CA GLN A 241 -29.00 3.62 13.53
C GLN A 241 -28.77 2.12 13.31
N ASN A 242 -28.81 1.66 12.06
CA ASN A 242 -28.61 0.25 11.67
C ASN A 242 -27.29 0.02 10.92
N ALA A 243 -26.34 0.95 11.00
CA ALA A 243 -25.09 0.92 10.23
C ALA A 243 -25.27 0.78 8.70
N ALA A 244 -26.45 1.12 8.18
CA ALA A 244 -26.78 1.12 6.76
C ALA A 244 -27.26 2.50 6.33
N LEU A 245 -26.94 2.90 5.10
CA LEU A 245 -27.51 4.10 4.50
C LEU A 245 -29.04 3.97 4.48
N PRO A 246 -29.79 5.05 4.76
CA PRO A 246 -31.25 5.02 4.63
C PRO A 246 -31.66 4.74 3.19
N CYS A 247 -32.28 3.59 2.96
CA CYS A 247 -32.83 3.21 1.66
C CYS A 247 -34.32 2.91 1.79
N GLN A 248 -35.12 3.38 0.83
CA GLN A 248 -36.48 2.88 0.64
C GLN A 248 -36.42 1.62 -0.22
N PRO A 249 -37.27 0.61 0.03
CA PRO A 249 -37.33 -0.57 -0.82
C PRO A 249 -37.70 -0.17 -2.25
N ALA A 250 -37.07 -0.80 -3.23
CA ALA A 250 -37.44 -0.61 -4.62
C ALA A 250 -38.88 -1.14 -4.86
N PRO A 251 -39.68 -0.47 -5.71
CA PRO A 251 -40.97 -1.00 -6.15
C PRO A 251 -40.84 -2.42 -6.72
N ALA A 252 -41.83 -3.26 -6.44
CA ALA A 252 -41.89 -4.61 -7.00
C ALA A 252 -41.88 -4.57 -8.54
N GLY A 253 -41.07 -5.43 -9.17
CA GLY A 253 -40.94 -5.53 -10.63
C GLY A 253 -40.12 -4.44 -11.31
N LEU A 254 -39.53 -3.49 -10.56
CA LEU A 254 -38.74 -2.39 -11.17
C LEU A 254 -37.45 -2.89 -11.87
N PHE A 255 -36.87 -3.97 -11.37
CA PHE A 255 -35.61 -4.54 -11.85
C PHE A 255 -35.79 -5.91 -12.53
N ASP A 256 -37.03 -6.32 -12.79
CA ASP A 256 -37.28 -7.52 -13.58
C ASP A 256 -36.75 -7.28 -15.02
N GLU A 257 -36.27 -8.33 -15.67
CA GLU A 257 -35.77 -8.22 -17.05
C GLU A 257 -36.87 -7.63 -17.94
N ARG A 258 -36.53 -6.53 -18.64
CA ARG A 258 -37.43 -5.97 -19.66
C ARG A 258 -37.43 -6.91 -20.85
N SER A 259 -38.57 -7.57 -21.09
CA SER A 259 -38.83 -8.38 -22.29
C SER A 259 -38.75 -7.57 -23.58
#